data_AF-A0AA43LMD2-F1
#
_entry.id   AF-A0AA43LMD2-F1
#
_cell.length_a   1.000
_cell.length_b   1.000
_cell.length_c   1.000
_cell.angle_alpha   90.00
_cell.angle_beta   90.00
_cell.angle_gamma   90.00
#
_symmetry.space_group_name_H-M   'P 1'
#
loop_
_entity.id
_entity.type
_entity.pdbx_description
1 polymer ?
#
loop_
_entity_poly.entity_id
_entity_poly.type
_entity_poly.pdbx_seq_one_letter_code
_entity_poly.pdbx_strand_id
1 'polypeptide(L)'
;MKRQILIGVIIFSLLGFCSCTTYYYSMIGSNDVQVVKQTNGDFVQENDTVSIAYCFYGEGLPIEITIHNKLDEPLFMDWQQSALIVENVANSYVGRDFSVAGEVYNDTYSYRDYLFPDATYNEANGTFSGRTSLPECVAFIPPHSFINNTPVTLSNLGFEHIPNEQYAKETFEIQNNSMKKLKTIHYTEDDSPLRFRSYLTLYTVDENGKRGRSMPFEQSFYITQLIKAGHTPPNYFRANNEQRGDFFYIRKESVSTIVVITGVVAIGVAGVAIDAAASPRRY
;
A
#
# COMPACT_ATOMS: atom_id res chain seq x y z
N MET A 1 -32.59 -33.04 -30.98
CA MET A 1 -31.16 -32.81 -31.27
C MET A 1 -30.71 -31.35 -31.05
N LYS A 2 -31.45 -30.31 -31.47
CA LYS A 2 -31.06 -28.90 -31.28
C LYS A 2 -30.82 -28.46 -29.82
N ARG A 3 -31.57 -29.01 -28.85
CA ARG A 3 -31.42 -28.69 -27.41
C ARG A 3 -30.19 -29.32 -26.74
N GLN A 4 -29.71 -30.46 -27.26
CA GLN A 4 -28.50 -31.15 -26.77
C GLN A 4 -27.22 -30.45 -27.27
N ILE A 5 -27.27 -29.91 -28.49
CA ILE A 5 -26.17 -29.10 -29.07
C ILE A 5 -26.06 -27.75 -28.35
N LEU A 6 -27.17 -27.12 -27.98
CA LEU A 6 -27.17 -25.86 -27.24
C LEU A 6 -26.57 -25.98 -25.83
N ILE A 7 -26.85 -27.09 -25.13
CA ILE A 7 -26.28 -27.37 -23.80
C ILE A 7 -24.79 -27.70 -23.91
N GLY A 8 -24.36 -28.43 -24.96
CA GLY A 8 -22.94 -28.70 -25.22
C GLY A 8 -22.14 -27.43 -25.51
N VAL A 9 -22.71 -26.46 -26.23
CA VAL A 9 -22.07 -25.17 -26.54
C VAL A 9 -21.98 -24.27 -25.29
N ILE A 10 -22.99 -24.29 -24.40
CA ILE A 10 -22.95 -23.54 -23.13
C ILE A 10 -21.89 -24.13 -22.18
N ILE A 11 -21.79 -25.46 -22.08
CA ILE A 11 -20.77 -26.12 -21.24
C ILE A 11 -19.35 -25.89 -21.79
N PHE A 12 -19.17 -25.87 -23.12
CA PHE A 12 -17.88 -25.57 -23.74
C PHE A 12 -17.50 -24.08 -23.59
N SER A 13 -18.48 -23.17 -23.56
CA SER A 13 -18.26 -21.73 -23.34
C SER A 13 -18.00 -21.38 -21.87
N LEU A 14 -18.39 -22.24 -20.92
CA LEU A 14 -18.12 -22.08 -19.47
C LEU A 14 -16.72 -22.58 -19.05
N LEU A 15 -16.04 -23.36 -19.90
CA LEU A 15 -14.67 -23.86 -19.65
C LEU A 15 -13.56 -22.87 -20.06
N GLY A 16 -13.91 -21.68 -20.56
CA GLY A 16 -12.98 -20.72 -21.17
C GLY A 16 -12.42 -19.60 -20.28
N PHE A 17 -12.80 -19.51 -19.00
CA PHE A 17 -12.30 -18.47 -18.10
C PHE A 17 -11.28 -19.04 -17.10
N CYS A 18 -10.16 -19.56 -17.61
CA CYS A 18 -8.97 -19.69 -16.77
C CYS A 18 -8.44 -18.26 -16.53
N SER A 19 -8.85 -17.64 -15.43
CA SER A 19 -8.18 -16.44 -14.94
C SER A 19 -6.72 -16.80 -14.66
N CYS A 20 -5.80 -16.33 -15.50
CA CYS A 20 -4.38 -16.57 -15.33
C CYS A 20 -3.80 -15.52 -14.36
N THR A 21 -3.62 -15.91 -13.10
CA THR A 21 -2.97 -15.05 -12.10
C THR A 21 -1.46 -15.08 -12.26
N THR A 22 -0.83 -13.92 -12.42
CA THR A 22 0.63 -13.78 -12.45
C THR A 22 1.13 -13.16 -11.14
N TYR A 23 2.11 -13.80 -10.51
CA TYR A 23 2.76 -13.32 -9.30
C TYR A 23 4.08 -12.63 -9.61
N TYR A 24 4.28 -11.50 -8.93
CA TYR A 24 5.52 -10.75 -8.86
C TYR A 24 5.96 -10.70 -7.40
N TYR A 25 7.21 -11.04 -7.13
CA TYR A 25 7.80 -10.99 -5.79
C TYR A 25 8.92 -9.98 -5.79
N SER A 26 9.10 -9.30 -4.67
CA SER A 26 10.11 -8.27 -4.58
C SER A 26 10.75 -8.24 -3.20
N MET A 27 12.02 -7.84 -3.19
CA MET A 27 12.74 -7.56 -1.95
C MET A 27 12.99 -6.05 -1.80
N ILE A 28 12.95 -5.57 -0.57
CA ILE A 28 13.28 -4.20 -0.19
C ILE A 28 14.72 -4.15 0.33
N GLY A 29 15.38 -3.03 0.06
CA GLY A 29 16.64 -2.64 0.67
C GLY A 29 16.59 -1.19 1.14
N SER A 30 17.59 -0.83 1.93
CA SER A 30 17.88 0.54 2.35
C SER A 30 19.39 0.71 2.38
N ASN A 31 19.86 1.89 1.99
CA ASN A 31 21.27 2.28 2.09
C ASN A 31 21.51 3.27 3.24
N ASP A 32 20.48 3.55 4.05
CA ASP A 32 20.60 4.48 5.17
C ASP A 32 21.43 3.88 6.30
N VAL A 33 22.49 4.60 6.69
CA VAL A 33 23.45 4.17 7.72
C VAL A 33 22.80 3.99 9.09
N GLN A 34 21.67 4.66 9.34
CA GLN A 34 20.96 4.61 10.62
C GLN A 34 19.99 3.43 10.72
N VAL A 35 19.80 2.68 9.64
CA VAL A 35 18.89 1.53 9.58
C VAL A 35 19.67 0.24 9.51
N VAL A 36 19.36 -0.67 10.41
CA VAL A 36 19.92 -2.02 10.43
C VAL A 36 18.85 -3.00 10.01
N LYS A 37 19.13 -3.74 8.94
CA LYS A 37 18.30 -4.88 8.52
C LYS A 37 18.53 -6.06 9.45
N GLN A 38 17.50 -6.48 10.14
CA GLN A 38 17.51 -7.59 11.09
C GLN A 38 17.45 -8.94 10.37
N THR A 39 17.73 -10.03 11.10
CA THR A 39 17.72 -11.40 10.56
C THR A 39 16.35 -11.81 10.02
N ASN A 40 15.26 -11.30 10.60
CA ASN A 40 13.89 -11.52 10.14
C ASN A 40 13.51 -10.66 8.92
N GLY A 41 14.40 -9.78 8.44
CA GLY A 41 14.16 -8.90 7.30
C GLY A 41 13.62 -7.52 7.65
N ASP A 42 13.27 -7.26 8.91
CA ASP A 42 12.79 -5.94 9.34
C ASP A 42 13.91 -4.90 9.29
N PHE A 43 13.55 -3.65 9.05
CA PHE A 43 14.47 -2.53 9.02
C PHE A 43 14.30 -1.70 10.29
N VAL A 44 15.29 -1.70 11.16
CA VAL A 44 15.21 -1.05 12.48
C VAL A 44 16.15 0.15 12.54
N GLN A 45 15.59 1.31 12.87
CA GLN A 45 16.33 2.48 13.32
C GLN A 45 16.12 2.64 14.83
N GLU A 46 17.19 2.84 15.58
CA GLU A 46 17.08 2.99 17.03
C GLU A 46 18.01 4.09 17.56
N ASN A 47 17.49 4.89 18.50
CA ASN A 47 18.28 5.82 19.31
C ASN A 47 17.85 5.72 20.79
N ASP A 48 18.28 6.66 21.62
CA ASP A 48 17.96 6.66 23.06
C ASP A 48 16.48 6.92 23.37
N THR A 49 15.73 7.51 22.43
CA THR A 49 14.34 7.91 22.60
C THR A 49 13.35 6.88 22.06
N VAL A 50 13.61 6.34 20.88
CA VAL A 50 12.65 5.52 20.14
C VAL A 50 13.37 4.46 19.32
N SER A 51 12.69 3.33 19.13
CA SER A 51 13.02 2.33 18.11
C SER A 51 11.90 2.28 17.09
N ILE A 52 12.24 2.41 15.81
CA ILE A 52 11.30 2.41 14.69
C ILE A 52 11.67 1.24 13.79
N ALA A 53 10.74 0.29 13.66
CA ALA A 53 10.89 -0.88 12.82
C ALA A 53 9.93 -0.81 11.63
N TYR A 54 10.44 -1.12 10.44
CA TYR A 54 9.65 -1.24 9.21
C TYR A 54 9.60 -2.69 8.76
N CYS A 55 8.39 -3.15 8.46
CA CYS A 55 8.12 -4.43 7.84
C CYS A 55 7.29 -4.18 6.57
N PHE A 56 7.68 -4.86 5.49
CA PHE A 56 7.05 -4.77 4.18
C PHE A 56 6.34 -6.07 3.79
N TYR A 57 6.21 -7.01 4.73
CA TYR A 57 5.71 -8.34 4.46
C TYR A 57 4.23 -8.34 4.07
N GLY A 58 3.93 -8.82 2.87
CA GLY A 58 2.56 -9.12 2.47
C GLY A 58 2.25 -8.83 1.00
N GLU A 59 0.95 -8.84 0.71
CA GLU A 59 0.44 -8.49 -0.61
C GLU A 59 0.35 -6.98 -0.79
N GLY A 60 0.87 -6.47 -1.90
CA GLY A 60 0.71 -5.06 -2.29
C GLY A 60 1.66 -4.10 -1.57
N LEU A 61 2.83 -4.56 -1.09
CA LEU A 61 3.79 -3.71 -0.37
C LEU A 61 3.11 -2.93 0.77
N PRO A 62 2.60 -3.62 1.81
CA PRO A 62 2.15 -2.95 3.03
C PRO A 62 3.36 -2.27 3.68
N ILE A 63 3.19 -1.07 4.21
CA ILE A 63 4.24 -0.38 4.96
C ILE A 63 3.83 -0.43 6.43
N GLU A 64 4.26 -1.48 7.11
CA GLU A 64 4.02 -1.67 8.53
C GLU A 64 5.11 -0.94 9.33
N ILE A 65 4.70 -0.09 10.26
CA ILE A 65 5.56 0.76 11.08
C ILE A 65 5.28 0.44 12.54
N THR A 66 6.29 -0.10 13.21
CA THR A 66 6.27 -0.30 14.67
C THR A 66 7.13 0.77 15.33
N ILE A 67 6.55 1.49 16.29
CA ILE A 67 7.22 2.56 17.03
C ILE A 67 7.23 2.17 18.50
N HIS A 68 8.41 1.97 19.07
CA HIS A 68 8.62 1.64 20.47
C HIS A 68 9.19 2.84 21.23
N ASN A 69 8.44 3.34 22.20
CA ASN A 69 8.86 4.41 23.10
C ASN A 69 9.83 3.84 24.16
N LYS A 70 11.06 4.36 24.19
CA LYS A 70 12.09 3.96 25.17
C LYS A 70 12.17 4.93 26.37
N LEU A 71 11.39 6.01 26.34
CA LEU A 71 11.38 7.02 27.39
C LEU A 71 10.49 6.59 28.57
N ASP A 72 10.72 7.24 29.72
CA ASP A 72 9.85 7.18 30.90
C ASP A 72 8.63 8.11 30.79
N GLU A 73 8.54 8.90 29.73
CA GLU A 73 7.41 9.81 29.44
C GLU A 73 6.68 9.41 28.15
N PRO A 74 5.41 9.81 27.96
CA PRO A 74 4.67 9.46 26.76
C PRO A 74 5.23 10.10 25.49
N LEU A 75 5.15 9.35 24.40
CA LEU A 75 5.55 9.77 23.06
C LEU A 75 4.31 9.85 22.17
N PHE A 76 4.27 10.85 21.29
CA PHE A 76 3.17 11.08 20.37
C PHE A 76 3.65 11.01 18.94
N MET A 77 2.92 10.30 18.10
CA MET A 77 3.18 10.18 16.66
C MET A 77 2.15 11.02 15.90
N ASP A 78 2.61 12.03 15.16
CA ASP A 78 1.78 12.94 14.38
C ASP A 78 1.62 12.40 12.95
N TRP A 79 0.61 11.56 12.72
CA TRP A 79 0.33 10.99 11.39
C TRP A 79 0.00 12.07 10.36
N GLN A 80 -0.59 13.18 10.77
CA GLN A 80 -0.94 14.29 9.88
C GLN A 80 0.31 15.00 9.34
N GLN A 81 1.36 15.12 10.15
CA GLN A 81 2.66 15.65 9.75
C GLN A 81 3.64 14.56 9.29
N SER A 82 3.13 13.37 8.98
CA SER A 82 3.91 12.23 8.50
C SER A 82 3.42 11.79 7.14
N ALA A 83 4.33 11.31 6.30
CA ALA A 83 4.03 10.98 4.92
C ALA A 83 4.96 9.93 4.35
N LEU A 84 4.42 9.18 3.39
CA LEU A 84 5.16 8.38 2.45
C LEU A 84 5.51 9.23 1.23
N ILE A 85 6.79 9.43 0.97
CA ILE A 85 7.29 10.20 -0.16
C ILE A 85 7.69 9.22 -1.26
N VAL A 86 6.94 9.20 -2.36
CA VAL A 86 7.23 8.38 -3.55
C VAL A 86 7.57 9.32 -4.69
N GLU A 87 8.71 9.16 -5.36
CA GLU A 87 9.13 10.02 -6.48
C GLU A 87 9.04 11.53 -6.17
N ASN A 88 9.39 11.93 -4.94
CA ASN A 88 9.27 13.30 -4.40
C ASN A 88 7.84 13.82 -4.19
N VAL A 89 6.82 12.98 -4.35
CA VAL A 89 5.42 13.30 -4.01
C VAL A 89 5.11 12.76 -2.62
N ALA A 90 4.75 13.66 -1.70
CA ALA A 90 4.34 13.29 -0.35
C ALA A 90 2.87 12.81 -0.32
N ASN A 91 2.67 11.58 0.11
CA ASN A 91 1.39 10.94 0.34
C ASN A 91 1.17 10.85 1.86
N SER A 92 0.14 11.52 2.37
CA SER A 92 -0.14 11.51 3.81
C SER A 92 -0.45 10.10 4.30
N TYR A 93 0.02 9.76 5.49
CA TYR A 93 -0.39 8.54 6.18
C TYR A 93 -1.82 8.61 6.72
N VAL A 94 -2.40 9.80 6.80
CA VAL A 94 -3.81 9.98 7.15
C VAL A 94 -4.66 9.85 5.88
N GLY A 95 -5.53 8.83 5.85
CA GLY A 95 -6.51 8.65 4.79
C GLY A 95 -7.38 9.89 4.61
N ARG A 96 -7.58 10.32 3.36
CA ARG A 96 -8.36 11.54 3.03
C ARG A 96 -9.86 11.29 2.90
N ASP A 97 -10.28 10.03 2.90
CA ASP A 97 -11.65 9.64 2.63
C ASP A 97 -12.46 9.60 3.94
N PHE A 98 -13.30 10.62 4.13
CA PHE A 98 -14.39 10.56 5.09
C PHE A 98 -15.69 10.41 4.29
N SER A 99 -16.35 9.25 4.43
CA SER A 99 -17.67 9.07 3.83
C SER A 99 -18.73 9.59 4.80
N VAL A 100 -19.60 10.46 4.29
CA VAL A 100 -20.79 10.93 4.99
C VAL A 100 -21.98 10.37 4.24
N ALA A 101 -22.53 9.27 4.75
CA ALA A 101 -23.79 8.72 4.28
C ALA A 101 -24.92 9.26 5.17
N GLY A 102 -25.94 9.84 4.55
CA GLY A 102 -27.17 10.27 5.21
C GLY A 102 -28.37 9.85 4.38
N GLU A 103 -29.37 9.28 5.03
CA GLU A 103 -30.68 9.04 4.42
C GLU A 103 -31.56 10.25 4.70
N VAL A 104 -32.14 10.86 3.66
CA VAL A 104 -33.14 11.92 3.79
C VAL A 104 -34.50 11.33 3.49
N TYR A 105 -35.34 11.23 4.51
CA TYR A 105 -36.76 10.92 4.34
C TYR A 105 -37.53 12.24 4.23
N ASN A 106 -38.22 12.43 3.09
CA ASN A 106 -39.10 13.56 2.84
C ASN A 106 -40.55 13.09 2.88
N ASP A 107 -41.33 13.58 3.84
CA ASP A 107 -42.79 13.53 3.79
C ASP A 107 -43.31 14.86 3.25
N THR A 108 -43.96 14.83 2.09
CA THR A 108 -44.61 16.02 1.50
C THR A 108 -46.11 15.92 1.70
N TYR A 109 -46.70 16.87 2.42
CA TYR A 109 -48.15 16.97 2.57
C TYR A 109 -48.66 18.20 1.81
N SER A 110 -49.39 17.97 0.72
CA SER A 110 -50.09 19.04 -0.01
C SER A 110 -51.53 19.11 0.48
N TYR A 111 -51.91 20.24 1.07
CA TYR A 111 -53.31 20.53 1.38
C TYR A 111 -53.78 21.73 0.57
N ARG A 112 -54.98 21.62 -0.01
CA ARG A 112 -55.58 22.66 -0.86
C ARG A 112 -56.57 23.46 -0.03
N ASP A 113 -56.33 24.75 0.10
CA ASP A 113 -57.19 25.64 0.87
C ASP A 113 -58.50 25.91 0.12
N TYR A 114 -59.63 25.85 0.81
CA TYR A 114 -60.96 26.05 0.21
C TYR A 114 -61.22 27.50 -0.17
N LEU A 115 -60.48 28.45 0.43
CA LEU A 115 -60.61 29.88 0.14
C LEU A 115 -59.74 30.34 -1.05
N PHE A 116 -58.69 29.58 -1.40
CA PHE A 116 -57.76 29.91 -2.49
C PHE A 116 -57.42 28.64 -3.29
N PRO A 117 -58.24 28.28 -4.30
CA PRO A 117 -58.16 26.99 -4.99
C PRO A 117 -56.83 26.70 -5.70
N ASP A 118 -56.05 27.75 -5.97
CA ASP A 118 -54.80 27.72 -6.73
C ASP A 118 -53.54 27.81 -5.84
N ALA A 119 -53.69 27.93 -4.52
CA ALA A 119 -52.57 28.02 -3.59
C ALA A 119 -52.23 26.64 -2.99
N THR A 120 -51.09 26.09 -3.39
CA THR A 120 -50.53 24.85 -2.83
C THR A 120 -49.35 25.19 -1.94
N TYR A 121 -49.43 24.84 -0.65
CA TYR A 121 -48.34 24.99 0.30
C TYR A 121 -47.63 23.65 0.47
N ASN A 122 -46.31 23.64 0.35
CA ASN A 122 -45.47 22.47 0.57
C ASN A 122 -44.45 22.82 1.65
N GLU A 123 -44.50 22.10 2.77
CA GLU A 123 -43.44 22.12 3.76
C GLU A 123 -42.71 20.79 3.71
N ALA A 124 -41.38 20.84 3.68
CA ALA A 124 -40.52 19.68 3.76
C ALA A 124 -39.53 19.92 4.90
N ASN A 125 -39.60 19.08 5.93
CA ASN A 125 -38.66 19.08 7.04
C ASN A 125 -37.84 17.80 6.97
N GLY A 126 -36.52 17.94 6.77
CA GLY A 126 -35.56 16.84 6.81
C GLY A 126 -34.57 17.03 7.94
N THR A 127 -34.32 15.97 8.71
CA THR A 127 -33.24 15.93 9.71
C THR A 127 -32.10 15.05 9.21
N PHE A 128 -30.88 15.60 9.24
CA PHE A 128 -29.66 14.86 8.91
C PHE A 128 -28.90 14.52 10.20
N SER A 129 -28.59 13.24 10.38
CA SER A 129 -27.70 12.78 11.46
C SER A 129 -26.73 11.74 10.93
N GLY A 130 -25.43 12.05 10.95
CA GLY A 130 -24.36 11.11 10.61
C GLY A 130 -23.39 10.98 11.79
N ARG A 131 -22.93 9.76 12.06
CA ARG A 131 -21.78 9.49 12.93
C ARG A 131 -20.66 8.94 12.06
N THR A 132 -19.53 9.62 12.04
CA THR A 132 -18.31 9.15 11.38
C THR A 132 -17.16 9.26 12.36
N SER A 133 -16.23 8.31 12.29
CA SER A 133 -14.99 8.34 13.06
C SER A 133 -13.91 9.04 12.23
N LEU A 134 -13.39 10.14 12.74
CA LEU A 134 -12.20 10.76 12.15
C LEU A 134 -11.01 9.80 12.30
N PRO A 135 -10.15 9.68 11.27
CA PRO A 135 -8.90 8.94 11.41
C PRO A 135 -8.08 9.51 12.58
N GLU A 136 -7.46 8.65 13.38
CA GLU A 136 -6.56 9.07 14.45
C GLU A 136 -5.34 9.77 13.82
N CYS A 137 -5.33 11.10 13.87
CA CYS A 137 -4.26 11.92 13.31
C CYS A 137 -3.01 11.95 14.21
N VAL A 138 -3.18 11.55 15.49
CA VAL A 138 -2.11 11.47 16.46
C VAL A 138 -2.26 10.16 17.23
N ALA A 139 -1.20 9.36 17.30
CA ALA A 139 -1.17 8.19 18.18
C ALA A 139 -0.43 8.50 19.48
N PHE A 140 -1.00 8.07 20.59
CA PHE A 140 -0.40 8.13 21.92
C PHE A 140 0.34 6.84 22.22
N ILE A 141 1.60 6.95 22.65
CA ILE A 141 2.46 5.82 22.96
C ILE A 141 2.92 5.98 24.42
N PRO A 142 2.38 5.19 25.36
CA PRO A 142 2.83 5.18 26.75
C PRO A 142 4.36 4.94 26.89
N PRO A 143 4.96 5.30 28.05
CA PRO A 143 6.32 4.92 28.39
C PRO A 143 6.56 3.42 28.21
N HIS A 144 7.74 3.04 27.68
CA HIS A 144 8.16 1.63 27.52
C HIS A 144 7.15 0.73 26.79
N SER A 145 6.39 1.31 25.86
CA SER A 145 5.37 0.62 25.09
C SER A 145 5.52 0.90 23.60
N PHE A 146 4.83 0.13 22.77
CA PHE A 146 4.89 0.28 21.33
C PHE A 146 3.49 0.36 20.70
N ILE A 147 3.44 0.99 19.54
CA ILE A 147 2.33 0.91 18.60
C ILE A 147 2.80 0.24 17.32
N ASN A 148 1.87 -0.42 16.64
CA ASN A 148 2.09 -1.01 15.33
C ASN A 148 0.95 -0.56 14.40
N ASN A 149 1.28 -0.02 13.23
CA ASN A 149 0.30 0.47 12.27
C ASN A 149 0.73 0.22 10.83
N THR A 150 -0.21 -0.05 9.94
CA THR A 150 0.01 -0.18 8.48
C THR A 150 -0.75 0.92 7.75
N PRO A 151 -0.23 2.17 7.71
CA PRO A 151 -0.99 3.31 7.20
C PRO A 151 -1.23 3.27 5.69
N VAL A 152 -0.34 2.65 4.90
CA VAL A 152 -0.38 2.68 3.42
C VAL A 152 0.02 1.33 2.85
N THR A 153 -0.58 0.99 1.70
CA THR A 153 -0.23 -0.17 0.88
C THR A 153 -0.05 0.28 -0.58
N LEU A 154 1.03 -0.14 -1.24
CA LEU A 154 1.35 0.21 -2.63
C LEU A 154 1.03 -0.92 -3.61
N SER A 155 -0.24 -1.09 -3.97
CA SER A 155 -0.71 -2.28 -4.70
C SER A 155 -0.53 -2.24 -6.22
N ASN A 156 -0.38 -1.05 -6.83
CA ASN A 156 -0.26 -0.90 -8.28
C ASN A 156 1.11 -0.33 -8.65
N LEU A 157 2.10 -1.21 -8.81
CA LEU A 157 3.50 -0.86 -9.11
C LEU A 157 3.88 -1.07 -10.59
N GLY A 158 2.93 -1.41 -11.46
CA GLY A 158 3.15 -1.48 -12.91
C GLY A 158 4.19 -2.52 -13.38
N PHE A 159 4.56 -3.51 -12.57
CA PHE A 159 5.56 -4.54 -12.92
C PHE A 159 5.19 -5.36 -14.17
N GLU A 160 3.93 -5.38 -14.56
CA GLU A 160 3.45 -6.02 -15.79
C GLU A 160 4.00 -5.36 -17.06
N HIS A 161 4.39 -4.08 -17.00
CA HIS A 161 4.90 -3.33 -18.14
C HIS A 161 6.42 -3.52 -18.36
N ILE A 162 7.11 -4.19 -17.44
CA ILE A 162 8.56 -4.43 -17.55
C ILE A 162 8.81 -5.47 -18.64
N PRO A 163 9.59 -5.13 -19.70
CA PRO A 163 9.88 -6.04 -20.81
C PRO A 163 10.56 -7.33 -20.34
N ASN A 164 10.22 -8.45 -20.99
CA ASN A 164 10.77 -9.76 -20.59
C ASN A 164 12.28 -9.87 -20.83
N GLU A 165 12.83 -9.04 -21.71
CA GLU A 165 14.23 -8.99 -22.11
C GLU A 165 15.14 -8.47 -21.00
N GLN A 166 14.59 -7.69 -20.06
CA GLN A 166 15.34 -7.17 -18.91
C GLN A 166 15.58 -8.24 -17.84
N TYR A 167 14.83 -9.33 -17.85
CA TYR A 167 14.94 -10.39 -16.84
C TYR A 167 16.05 -11.40 -17.17
N ALA A 168 16.93 -11.64 -16.21
CA ALA A 168 17.79 -12.81 -16.19
C ALA A 168 17.03 -14.05 -15.69
N LYS A 169 17.49 -15.26 -16.03
CA LYS A 169 16.95 -16.50 -15.46
C LYS A 169 17.84 -16.96 -14.31
N GLU A 170 17.28 -17.00 -13.11
CA GLU A 170 17.97 -17.47 -11.90
C GLU A 170 17.27 -18.69 -11.33
N THR A 171 18.04 -19.57 -10.68
CA THR A 171 17.49 -20.80 -10.09
C THR A 171 17.30 -20.58 -8.60
N PHE A 172 16.05 -20.68 -8.13
CA PHE A 172 15.69 -20.56 -6.74
C PHE A 172 15.39 -21.93 -6.16
N GLU A 173 15.85 -22.15 -4.94
CA GLU A 173 15.32 -23.22 -4.10
C GLU A 173 13.94 -22.78 -3.60
N ILE A 174 12.93 -23.58 -3.94
CA ILE A 174 11.56 -23.43 -3.46
C ILE A 174 11.26 -24.58 -2.49
N GLN A 175 10.09 -24.55 -1.84
CA GLN A 175 9.69 -25.62 -0.92
C GLN A 175 9.97 -27.04 -1.48
N ASN A 176 10.32 -27.95 -0.56
CA ASN A 176 10.70 -29.35 -0.81
C ASN A 176 12.05 -29.54 -1.55
N ASN A 177 13.03 -28.65 -1.34
CA ASN A 177 14.35 -28.68 -2.00
C ASN A 177 14.28 -28.77 -3.52
N SER A 178 13.19 -28.29 -4.11
CA SER A 178 13.03 -28.29 -5.56
C SER A 178 13.60 -27.00 -6.14
N MET A 179 14.23 -27.10 -7.31
CA MET A 179 14.88 -25.95 -7.96
C MET A 179 13.99 -25.44 -9.09
N LYS A 180 13.67 -24.15 -9.09
CA LYS A 180 12.86 -23.51 -10.12
C LYS A 180 13.59 -22.34 -10.76
N LYS A 181 13.65 -22.35 -12.10
CA LYS A 181 14.18 -21.23 -12.87
C LYS A 181 13.13 -20.14 -13.00
N LEU A 182 13.39 -18.99 -12.40
CA LEU A 182 12.51 -17.82 -12.41
C LEU A 182 13.19 -16.65 -13.10
N LYS A 183 12.36 -15.73 -13.59
CA LYS A 183 12.81 -14.48 -14.21
C LYS A 183 13.07 -13.45 -13.12
N THR A 184 14.28 -12.91 -13.06
CA THR A 184 14.73 -12.02 -12.00
C THR A 184 15.44 -10.79 -12.56
N ILE A 185 15.25 -9.65 -11.90
CA ILE A 185 16.06 -8.44 -12.07
C ILE A 185 16.58 -8.06 -10.68
N HIS A 186 17.84 -7.67 -10.62
CA HIS A 186 18.43 -7.06 -9.43
C HIS A 186 18.64 -5.57 -9.72
N TYR A 187 18.36 -4.76 -8.72
CA TYR A 187 18.47 -3.31 -8.79
C TYR A 187 19.41 -2.82 -7.71
N THR A 188 20.17 -1.80 -8.05
CA THR A 188 20.77 -0.85 -7.14
C THR A 188 19.74 0.21 -6.74
N GLU A 189 20.11 1.14 -5.86
CA GLU A 189 19.22 2.24 -5.52
C GLU A 189 18.92 3.15 -6.72
N ASP A 190 19.88 3.36 -7.61
CA ASP A 190 19.77 4.35 -8.70
C ASP A 190 18.89 3.88 -9.86
N ASP A 191 18.85 2.58 -10.14
CA ASP A 191 18.07 1.96 -11.23
C ASP A 191 16.80 1.26 -10.73
N SER A 192 16.50 1.36 -9.43
CA SER A 192 15.31 0.76 -8.85
C SER A 192 14.02 1.37 -9.43
N PRO A 193 13.04 0.54 -9.84
CA PRO A 193 11.77 1.02 -10.39
C PRO A 193 10.87 1.67 -9.34
N LEU A 194 11.21 1.52 -8.06
CA LEU A 194 10.51 2.14 -6.96
C LEU A 194 11.52 2.55 -5.89
N ARG A 195 11.57 3.86 -5.64
CA ARG A 195 12.25 4.47 -4.50
C ARG A 195 11.23 5.25 -3.70
N PHE A 196 11.23 5.07 -2.39
CA PHE A 196 10.34 5.80 -1.50
C PHE A 196 11.02 6.12 -0.19
N ARG A 197 10.50 7.15 0.49
CA ARG A 197 10.95 7.56 1.81
C ARG A 197 9.78 7.59 2.76
N SER A 198 9.95 7.07 3.96
CA SER A 198 9.01 7.26 5.07
C SER A 198 9.48 8.44 5.90
N TYR A 199 8.64 9.46 6.05
CA TYR A 199 8.88 10.60 6.93
C TYR A 199 7.89 10.57 8.10
N LEU A 200 8.40 10.45 9.31
CA LEU A 200 7.64 10.38 10.55
C LEU A 200 7.96 11.57 11.45
N THR A 201 6.91 12.14 12.05
CA THR A 201 7.03 13.24 13.01
C THR A 201 6.56 12.77 14.38
N LEU A 202 7.50 12.70 15.34
CA LEU A 202 7.20 12.36 16.73
C LEU A 202 7.43 13.57 17.64
N TYR A 203 6.81 13.59 18.82
CA TYR A 203 7.04 14.63 19.83
C TYR A 203 6.66 14.13 21.23
N THR A 204 7.22 14.77 22.26
CA THR A 204 6.78 14.59 23.65
C THR A 204 5.95 15.79 24.10
N VAL A 205 5.24 15.64 25.22
CA VAL A 205 4.43 16.71 25.82
C VAL A 205 4.93 16.92 27.24
N ASP A 206 5.19 18.16 27.61
CA ASP A 206 5.65 18.48 28.97
C ASP A 206 4.52 18.39 30.02
N GLU A 207 4.88 18.50 31.30
CA GLU A 207 3.93 18.44 32.42
C GLU A 207 2.81 19.49 32.35
N ASN A 208 3.01 20.59 31.62
CA ASN A 208 2.02 21.65 31.44
C ASN A 208 1.12 21.42 30.20
N GLY A 209 1.27 20.27 29.53
CA GLY A 209 0.52 19.94 28.32
C GLY A 209 1.05 20.65 27.07
N LYS A 210 2.24 21.26 27.12
CA LYS A 210 2.82 21.95 25.96
C LYS A 210 3.61 20.95 25.11
N ARG A 211 3.34 20.99 23.80
CA ARG A 211 4.08 20.19 22.80
C ARG A 211 5.56 20.55 22.85
N GLY A 212 6.39 19.52 23.06
CA GLY A 212 7.83 19.58 22.95
C GLY A 212 8.32 19.74 21.51
N ARG A 213 9.63 19.64 21.31
CA ARG A 213 10.22 19.76 19.97
C ARG A 213 9.82 18.57 19.09
N SER A 214 9.41 18.83 17.85
CA SER A 214 9.21 17.79 16.85
C SER A 214 10.52 17.08 16.53
N MET A 215 10.47 15.76 16.51
CA MET A 215 11.55 14.83 16.21
C MET A 215 11.24 14.15 14.87
N PRO A 216 11.85 14.60 13.76
CA PRO A 216 11.65 13.99 12.46
C PRO A 216 12.51 12.73 12.31
N PHE A 217 11.93 11.69 11.73
CA PHE A 217 12.63 10.46 11.34
C PHE A 217 12.34 10.21 9.86
N GLU A 218 13.40 10.11 9.06
CA GLU A 218 13.28 9.85 7.63
C GLU A 218 14.09 8.62 7.27
N GLN A 219 13.47 7.70 6.53
CA GLN A 219 14.12 6.49 6.03
C GLN A 219 13.79 6.23 4.57
N SER A 220 14.79 5.83 3.80
CA SER A 220 14.75 5.60 2.37
C SER A 220 14.84 4.12 2.05
N PHE A 221 13.97 3.69 1.14
CA PHE A 221 13.83 2.30 0.73
C PHE A 221 13.73 2.21 -0.78
N TYR A 222 14.19 1.09 -1.32
CA TYR A 222 14.11 0.79 -2.73
C TYR A 222 13.92 -0.70 -2.96
N ILE A 223 13.40 -1.06 -4.14
CA ILE A 223 13.36 -2.46 -4.57
C ILE A 223 14.76 -2.90 -4.96
N THR A 224 15.28 -3.95 -4.31
CA THR A 224 16.58 -4.56 -4.64
C THR A 224 16.47 -5.71 -5.62
N GLN A 225 15.33 -6.39 -5.64
CA GLN A 225 15.11 -7.56 -6.48
C GLN A 225 13.66 -7.65 -6.90
N LEU A 226 13.41 -7.96 -8.17
CA LEU A 226 12.08 -8.28 -8.70
C LEU A 226 12.10 -9.66 -9.37
N ILE A 227 11.18 -10.53 -8.97
CA ILE A 227 11.03 -11.89 -9.49
C ILE A 227 9.65 -12.03 -10.14
N LYS A 228 9.64 -12.32 -11.43
CA LYS A 228 8.42 -12.66 -12.19
C LYS A 228 8.22 -14.17 -12.17
N ALA A 229 7.27 -14.62 -11.37
CA ALA A 229 7.14 -16.03 -11.01
C ALA A 229 5.96 -16.75 -11.68
N GLY A 230 5.22 -16.08 -12.57
CA GLY A 230 4.08 -16.68 -13.25
C GLY A 230 3.03 -17.15 -12.25
N HIS A 231 2.59 -18.41 -12.36
CA HIS A 231 1.59 -19.01 -11.47
C HIS A 231 2.16 -19.58 -10.16
N THR A 232 3.38 -19.21 -9.75
CA THR A 232 3.99 -19.74 -8.51
C THR A 232 3.45 -18.97 -7.31
N PRO A 233 2.68 -19.60 -6.40
CA PRO A 233 2.09 -18.90 -5.25
C PRO A 233 3.12 -18.65 -4.11
N PRO A 234 2.81 -17.76 -3.16
CA PRO A 234 3.80 -17.26 -2.20
C PRO A 234 4.38 -18.33 -1.28
N ASN A 235 3.58 -19.32 -0.88
CA ASN A 235 3.99 -20.43 -0.02
C ASN A 235 5.20 -21.23 -0.55
N TYR A 236 5.51 -21.15 -1.84
CA TYR A 236 6.71 -21.79 -2.40
C TYR A 236 8.02 -21.11 -2.00
N PHE A 237 7.98 -19.82 -1.63
CA PHE A 237 9.15 -19.07 -1.24
C PHE A 237 9.39 -19.17 0.26
N ARG A 238 10.62 -19.54 0.63
CA ARG A 238 11.03 -19.58 2.04
C ARG A 238 10.84 -18.22 2.73
N ALA A 239 11.19 -17.12 2.04
CA ALA A 239 11.00 -15.76 2.53
C ALA A 239 9.54 -15.47 2.91
N ASN A 240 8.57 -16.02 2.17
CA ASN A 240 7.16 -15.86 2.51
C ASN A 240 6.77 -16.65 3.76
N ASN A 241 7.27 -17.88 3.91
CA ASN A 241 6.93 -18.74 5.04
C ASN A 241 7.59 -18.27 6.34
N GLU A 242 8.76 -17.65 6.24
CA GLU A 242 9.45 -16.98 7.33
C GLU A 242 8.90 -15.57 7.61
N GLN A 243 7.92 -15.11 6.82
CA GLN A 243 7.32 -13.77 6.93
C GLN A 243 8.36 -12.66 6.94
N ARG A 244 9.34 -12.75 6.04
CA ARG A 244 10.47 -11.84 6.02
C ARG A 244 10.03 -10.40 5.78
N GLY A 245 10.43 -9.49 6.67
CA GLY A 245 10.05 -8.08 6.63
C GLY A 245 10.52 -7.32 5.39
N ASP A 246 11.51 -7.86 4.67
CA ASP A 246 12.00 -7.28 3.42
C ASP A 246 11.29 -7.83 2.17
N PHE A 247 10.29 -8.69 2.30
CA PHE A 247 9.72 -9.44 1.19
C PHE A 247 8.24 -9.11 0.99
N PHE A 248 7.85 -8.73 -0.23
CA PHE A 248 6.43 -8.54 -0.57
C PHE A 248 6.10 -9.17 -1.92
N TYR A 249 4.80 -9.26 -2.23
CA TYR A 249 4.34 -9.74 -3.52
C TYR A 249 3.14 -8.98 -4.04
N ILE A 250 2.94 -9.04 -5.35
CA ILE A 250 1.76 -8.53 -6.04
C ILE A 250 1.21 -9.66 -6.91
N ARG A 251 -0.10 -9.90 -6.83
CA ARG A 251 -0.80 -10.75 -7.79
C ARG A 251 -1.52 -9.87 -8.80
N LYS A 252 -1.38 -10.23 -10.07
CA LYS A 252 -2.17 -9.64 -11.16
C LYS A 252 -3.13 -10.68 -11.68
N GLU A 253 -4.42 -10.43 -11.50
CA GLU A 253 -5.48 -11.17 -12.18
C GLU A 253 -5.69 -10.56 -13.58
N SER A 254 -6.01 -11.38 -14.58
CA SER A 254 -6.30 -10.87 -15.93
C SER A 254 -7.62 -10.10 -16.01
N VAL A 255 -8.39 -10.06 -14.91
CA VAL A 255 -9.64 -9.31 -14.77
C VAL A 255 -9.48 -8.44 -13.52
N SER A 256 -9.59 -7.12 -13.68
CA SER A 256 -9.32 -6.14 -12.63
C SER A 256 -10.42 -6.15 -11.55
N THR A 257 -10.28 -7.00 -10.54
CA THR A 257 -11.09 -6.90 -9.33
C THR A 257 -10.45 -5.83 -8.43
N ILE A 258 -11.09 -4.67 -8.34
CA ILE A 258 -10.67 -3.60 -7.42
C ILE A 258 -10.97 -4.08 -5.99
N VAL A 259 -9.93 -4.47 -5.25
CA VAL A 259 -10.02 -4.63 -3.79
C VAL A 259 -9.78 -3.25 -3.20
N VAL A 260 -10.80 -2.68 -2.57
CA VAL A 260 -10.68 -1.40 -1.84
C VAL A 260 -10.03 -1.71 -0.49
N ILE A 261 -8.72 -1.50 -0.41
CA ILE A 261 -8.01 -1.32 0.86
C ILE A 261 -7.94 0.19 1.08
N THR A 262 -8.34 0.66 2.26
CA THR A 262 -8.20 2.06 2.66
C THR A 262 -6.72 2.44 2.68
N GLY A 263 -6.30 3.44 1.87
CA GLY A 263 -4.91 3.92 1.84
C GLY A 263 -4.04 3.39 0.67
N VAL A 264 -4.62 3.16 -0.51
CA VAL A 264 -3.87 2.72 -1.70
C VAL A 264 -3.30 3.92 -2.47
N VAL A 265 -1.98 3.93 -2.69
CA VAL A 265 -1.32 4.84 -3.65
C VAL A 265 -0.98 4.03 -4.91
N ALA A 266 -1.47 4.49 -6.07
CA ALA A 266 -1.16 3.90 -7.36
C ALA A 266 0.09 4.57 -7.96
N ILE A 267 1.08 3.77 -8.38
CA ILE A 267 2.35 4.25 -8.94
C ILE A 267 2.46 3.75 -10.37
N GLY A 268 2.45 4.67 -11.34
CA GLY A 268 2.73 4.35 -12.74
C GLY A 268 4.24 4.44 -12.97
N VAL A 269 4.91 3.33 -13.31
CA VAL A 269 6.35 3.35 -13.57
C VAL A 269 6.62 4.18 -14.84
N ALA A 270 7.11 5.40 -14.67
CA ALA A 270 7.67 6.22 -15.73
C ALA A 270 9.20 6.12 -15.66
N GLY A 271 9.75 4.97 -16.04
CA GLY A 271 11.17 4.68 -15.82
C GLY A 271 11.72 3.64 -16.77
N VAL A 272 11.65 3.88 -18.08
CA VAL A 272 12.54 3.20 -19.03
C VAL A 272 13.20 4.28 -19.87
N ALA A 273 14.23 4.93 -19.31
CA ALA A 273 15.22 5.61 -20.11
C ALA A 273 16.02 4.54 -20.85
N ILE A 274 15.61 4.24 -22.08
CA ILE A 274 16.45 3.50 -23.02
C ILE A 274 17.56 4.48 -23.42
N ASP A 275 18.70 4.42 -22.73
CA ASP A 275 19.92 5.05 -23.22
C ASP A 275 20.42 4.23 -24.41
N ALA A 276 19.77 4.44 -25.56
CA ALA A 276 20.21 3.91 -26.83
C ALA A 276 21.34 4.79 -27.33
N ALA A 277 22.56 4.32 -27.06
CA ALA A 277 23.82 4.76 -27.63
C ALA A 277 23.68 5.49 -28.97
N ALA A 278 23.98 6.78 -28.98
CA ALA A 278 24.36 7.50 -30.18
C ALA A 278 25.46 8.51 -29.85
N SER A 279 26.69 8.08 -30.02
CA SER A 279 27.83 8.96 -30.30
C SER A 279 28.64 8.30 -31.43
N PRO A 280 29.36 9.04 -32.29
CA PRO A 280 29.20 10.44 -32.70
C PRO A 280 29.16 10.58 -34.25
N ARG A 281 28.66 11.70 -34.77
CA ARG A 281 29.18 12.22 -36.05
C ARG A 281 29.38 13.72 -36.00
N ARG A 282 30.67 14.08 -36.06
CA ARG A 282 31.17 15.37 -36.52
C ARG A 282 30.54 15.70 -37.88
N TYR A 283 30.12 16.94 -38.05
CA TYR A 283 30.81 17.94 -38.88
C TYR A 283 30.43 19.34 -38.39
#